data_AF-A0A151SX56-F1
#
_entry.id   AF-A0A151SX56-F1
#
_cell.length_a   1.000
_cell.length_b   1.000
_cell.length_c   1.000
_cell.angle_alpha   90.00
_cell.angle_beta   90.00
_cell.angle_gamma   90.00
#
_symmetry.space_group_name_H-M   'P 1'
#
loop_
_entity.id
_entity.type
_entity.pdbx_description
1 polymer ?
#
loop_
_entity_poly.entity_id
_entity_poly.type
_entity_poly.pdbx_seq_one_letter_code
_entity_poly.pdbx_strand_id
1 'polypeptide(L)'
;MVEQLSGTYQAKDVLLQRYFHMASQLISSFDEFTIQHVPREQNNRADLLSKLASTKCPGQHRTIIQETLHSPSLEDKVVNTSDDEDQGWMTDIWRYLKAGVLPEDRDEAQKTRLRSAKFVIIGDELFKRGISTPLLKC
;
A
#
# COMPACT_ATOMS: atom_id res chain seq x y z
N MET A 1 -5.72 -18.22 -17.00
CA MET A 1 -5.03 -16.92 -17.19
C MET A 1 -3.66 -17.07 -17.83
N VAL A 2 -2.79 -17.99 -17.39
CA VAL A 2 -1.49 -18.27 -18.06
C VAL A 2 -1.67 -18.50 -19.56
N GLU A 3 -2.60 -19.40 -19.92
CA GLU A 3 -2.95 -19.69 -21.31
C GLU A 3 -3.52 -18.46 -22.06
N GLN A 4 -4.29 -17.61 -21.39
CA GLN A 4 -4.84 -16.40 -22.00
C GLN A 4 -3.75 -15.36 -22.29
N LEU A 5 -2.83 -15.15 -21.35
CA LEU A 5 -1.67 -14.25 -21.50
C LEU A 5 -0.65 -14.78 -22.50
N SER A 6 -0.55 -16.09 -22.67
CA SER A 6 0.24 -16.72 -23.75
C SER A 6 -0.41 -16.63 -25.14
N GLY A 7 -1.64 -16.12 -25.24
CA GLY A 7 -2.39 -16.00 -26.49
C GLY A 7 -3.04 -17.31 -26.98
N THR A 8 -2.98 -18.39 -26.20
CA THR A 8 -3.56 -19.69 -26.57
C THR A 8 -5.07 -19.77 -26.36
N TYR A 9 -5.62 -18.91 -25.48
CA TYR A 9 -7.05 -18.87 -25.17
C TYR A 9 -7.60 -17.44 -25.12
N GLN A 10 -8.82 -17.25 -25.64
CA GLN A 10 -9.51 -15.95 -25.57
C GLN A 10 -10.36 -15.82 -24.29
N ALA A 11 -10.27 -14.67 -23.62
CA ALA A 11 -11.20 -14.32 -22.54
C ALA A 11 -12.55 -13.88 -23.16
N LYS A 12 -13.64 -14.61 -22.87
CA LYS A 12 -15.00 -14.27 -23.34
C LYS A 12 -15.76 -13.37 -22.38
N ASP A 13 -15.42 -13.42 -21.10
CA ASP A 13 -16.05 -12.60 -20.07
C ASP A 13 -15.50 -11.16 -20.10
N VAL A 14 -16.40 -10.18 -19.99
CA VAL A 14 -16.08 -8.75 -20.11
C VAL A 14 -15.15 -8.30 -18.99
N LEU A 15 -15.36 -8.78 -17.76
CA LEU A 15 -14.48 -8.45 -16.63
C LEU A 15 -13.09 -9.06 -16.83
N LEU A 16 -13.03 -10.33 -17.24
CA LEU A 16 -11.76 -11.01 -17.51
C LEU A 16 -10.99 -10.37 -18.68
N GLN A 17 -11.68 -9.86 -19.69
CA GLN A 17 -11.07 -9.09 -20.79
C GLN A 17 -10.44 -7.79 -20.28
N ARG A 18 -11.09 -7.07 -19.35
CA ARG A 18 -10.52 -5.87 -18.72
C ARG A 18 -9.23 -6.20 -17.96
N TYR A 19 -9.23 -7.26 -17.15
CA TYR A 19 -8.03 -7.72 -16.45
C TYR A 19 -6.92 -8.16 -17.41
N PHE A 20 -7.26 -8.84 -18.51
CA PHE A 20 -6.30 -9.23 -19.54
C PHE A 20 -5.64 -8.00 -20.18
N HIS A 21 -6.41 -6.96 -20.49
CA HIS A 21 -5.89 -5.73 -21.07
C HIS A 21 -4.93 -5.02 -20.10
N MET A 22 -5.30 -4.87 -18.82
CA MET A 22 -4.43 -4.28 -17.80
C MET A 22 -3.14 -5.07 -17.61
N ALA A 23 -3.24 -6.40 -17.50
CA ALA A 23 -2.08 -7.27 -17.39
C ALA A 23 -1.16 -7.15 -18.61
N SER A 24 -1.73 -7.07 -19.82
CA SER A 24 -0.94 -6.89 -21.05
C SER A 24 -0.23 -5.54 -21.07
N GLN A 25 -0.88 -4.45 -20.66
CA GLN A 25 -0.24 -3.13 -20.54
C GLN A 25 0.94 -3.14 -19.56
N LEU A 26 0.78 -3.79 -18.40
CA LEU A 26 1.85 -3.94 -17.42
C LEU A 26 2.99 -4.82 -17.94
N ILE A 27 2.68 -5.89 -18.67
CA ILE A 27 3.70 -6.74 -19.28
C ILE A 27 4.53 -5.95 -20.30
N SER A 28 3.91 -5.08 -21.09
CA SER A 28 4.60 -4.21 -22.06
C SER A 28 5.60 -3.24 -21.43
N SER A 29 5.56 -2.98 -20.12
CA SER A 29 6.57 -2.14 -19.45
C SER A 29 7.84 -2.91 -19.08
N PHE A 30 7.89 -4.24 -19.25
CA PHE A 30 9.08 -5.05 -19.00
C PHE A 30 9.80 -5.39 -20.31
N ASP A 31 11.14 -5.43 -20.27
CA ASP A 31 11.96 -5.77 -21.44
C ASP A 31 11.80 -7.25 -21.86
N GLU A 32 11.61 -8.16 -20.90
CA GLU A 32 11.36 -9.59 -21.13
C GLU A 32 10.36 -10.12 -20.09
N PHE A 33 9.44 -10.98 -20.52
CA PHE A 33 8.41 -11.57 -19.66
C PHE A 33 8.20 -13.06 -19.96
N THR A 34 8.17 -13.87 -18.90
CA THR A 34 7.81 -15.29 -18.98
C THR A 34 6.78 -15.64 -17.92
N ILE A 35 5.74 -16.40 -18.31
CA ILE A 35 4.75 -16.93 -17.39
C ILE A 35 4.74 -18.45 -17.44
N GLN A 36 4.74 -19.10 -16.28
CA GLN A 36 4.74 -20.56 -16.16
C GLN A 36 3.61 -21.02 -15.25
N HIS A 37 2.97 -22.11 -15.63
CA HIS A 37 1.97 -22.74 -14.78
C HIS A 37 2.67 -23.63 -13.74
N VAL A 38 2.49 -23.29 -12.46
CA VAL A 38 3.03 -24.07 -11.33
C VAL A 38 1.90 -24.80 -10.59
N PRO A 39 2.10 -26.05 -10.14
CA PRO A 39 1.15 -26.76 -9.29
C PRO A 39 0.82 -25.96 -8.02
N ARG A 40 -0.39 -26.15 -7.50
CA ARG A 40 -0.88 -25.39 -6.34
C ARG A 40 -0.02 -25.61 -5.10
N GLU A 41 0.54 -26.81 -4.91
CA GLU A 41 1.43 -27.11 -3.79
C GLU A 41 2.70 -26.25 -3.81
N GLN A 42 3.17 -25.85 -4.99
CA GLN A 42 4.38 -25.05 -5.19
C GLN A 42 4.12 -23.53 -5.09
N ASN A 43 2.85 -23.10 -5.10
CA ASN A 43 2.44 -21.71 -4.93
C ASN A 43 1.84 -21.43 -3.54
N ASN A 44 2.30 -22.18 -2.53
CA ASN A 44 1.76 -22.16 -1.16
C ASN A 44 1.78 -20.77 -0.51
N ARG A 45 2.80 -19.95 -0.77
CA ARG A 45 2.91 -18.59 -0.21
C ARG A 45 1.82 -17.68 -0.74
N ALA A 46 1.59 -17.65 -2.06
CA ALA A 46 0.52 -16.84 -2.64
C ALA A 46 -0.87 -17.37 -2.25
N ASP A 47 -1.04 -18.69 -2.17
CA ASP A 47 -2.28 -19.32 -1.69
C ASP A 47 -2.60 -18.95 -0.24
N LEU A 48 -1.59 -18.92 0.64
CA LEU A 48 -1.74 -18.47 2.02
C LEU A 48 -2.15 -16.99 2.09
N LEU A 49 -1.50 -16.11 1.31
CA LEU A 49 -1.83 -14.69 1.26
C LEU A 49 -3.27 -14.46 0.78
N SER A 50 -3.71 -15.18 -0.25
CA SER A 50 -5.08 -15.12 -0.76
C SER A 50 -6.11 -15.53 0.29
N LYS A 51 -5.80 -16.58 1.07
CA LYS A 51 -6.63 -17.00 2.21
C LYS A 51 -6.68 -15.94 3.29
N LEU A 52 -5.54 -15.34 3.67
CA LEU A 52 -5.49 -14.26 4.67
C LEU A 52 -6.32 -13.05 4.24
N ALA A 53 -6.26 -12.67 2.97
CA ALA A 53 -7.07 -11.58 2.42
C ALA A 53 -8.57 -11.91 2.38
N SER A 54 -8.94 -13.20 2.36
CA SER A 54 -10.33 -13.66 2.31
C SER A 54 -10.94 -13.91 3.70
N THR A 55 -10.12 -14.19 4.72
CA THR A 55 -10.59 -14.42 6.08
C THR A 55 -11.02 -13.11 6.73
N LYS A 56 -12.32 -12.84 6.70
CA LYS A 56 -12.96 -11.76 7.47
C LYS A 56 -12.98 -12.14 8.95
N CYS A 57 -11.96 -11.77 9.71
CA CYS A 57 -11.98 -11.92 11.16
C CYS A 57 -11.86 -10.56 11.84
N PRO A 58 -12.98 -9.83 12.02
CA PRO A 58 -13.00 -8.65 12.89
C PRO A 58 -12.53 -9.07 14.29
N GLY A 59 -11.39 -8.54 14.72
CA GLY A 59 -10.89 -8.70 16.09
C GLY A 59 -9.81 -9.76 16.34
N GLN A 60 -9.43 -10.58 15.35
CA GLN A 60 -8.49 -11.69 15.59
C GLN A 60 -7.04 -11.38 15.15
N HIS A 61 -6.83 -10.42 14.26
CA HIS A 61 -5.52 -10.05 13.73
C HIS A 61 -5.19 -8.59 14.07
N ARG A 62 -4.80 -8.32 15.32
CA ARG A 62 -4.47 -6.96 15.80
C ARG A 62 -3.26 -6.32 15.10
N THR A 63 -2.52 -7.09 14.31
CA THR A 63 -1.28 -6.66 13.64
C THR A 63 -1.38 -6.60 12.11
N ILE A 64 -2.50 -7.03 11.50
CA ILE A 64 -2.66 -7.07 10.04
C ILE A 64 -3.77 -6.10 9.63
N ILE A 65 -3.42 -5.13 8.80
CA ILE A 65 -4.38 -4.22 8.17
C ILE A 65 -4.92 -4.93 6.93
N GLN A 66 -6.23 -5.13 6.88
CA GLN A 66 -6.91 -5.78 5.76
C GLN A 66 -7.97 -4.82 5.21
N GLU A 67 -7.87 -4.49 3.93
CA GLU A 67 -8.86 -3.70 3.21
C GLU A 67 -9.75 -4.62 2.39
N THR A 68 -11.06 -4.42 2.47
CA THR A 68 -12.03 -5.17 1.67
C THR A 68 -12.54 -4.26 0.56
N LEU A 69 -12.24 -4.61 -0.69
CA LEU A 69 -12.79 -3.91 -1.85
C LEU A 69 -14.22 -4.38 -2.10
N HIS A 70 -15.16 -3.44 -2.24
CA HIS A 70 -16.57 -3.71 -2.49
C HIS A 70 -16.92 -3.79 -3.99
N SER A 71 -16.01 -3.36 -4.86
CA SER A 71 -16.09 -3.41 -6.31
C SER A 71 -14.77 -3.93 -6.91
N PRO A 72 -14.78 -4.44 -8.17
CA PRO A 72 -13.55 -4.85 -8.85
C PRO A 72 -12.55 -3.70 -8.92
N SER A 73 -11.26 -3.98 -8.66
CA SER A 73 -10.15 -3.02 -8.72
C SER A 73 -9.75 -2.68 -10.16
N LEU A 74 -10.73 -2.49 -11.04
CA LEU A 74 -10.53 -2.22 -12.47
C LEU A 74 -10.48 -0.72 -12.77
N GLU A 75 -11.01 0.12 -11.88
CA GLU A 75 -11.30 1.51 -12.16
C GLU A 75 -10.53 2.51 -11.29
N ASP A 76 -9.59 2.09 -10.45
CA ASP A 76 -8.82 3.06 -9.68
C ASP A 76 -7.36 2.63 -9.43
N LYS A 77 -6.46 3.50 -9.89
CA LYS A 77 -5.07 3.55 -9.48
C LYS A 77 -5.00 4.02 -8.03
N VAL A 78 -5.39 3.17 -7.10
CA VAL A 78 -5.12 3.38 -5.68
C VAL A 78 -4.47 2.11 -5.13
N VAL A 79 -3.39 1.67 -5.79
CA VAL A 79 -2.23 1.37 -4.95
C VAL A 79 -1.76 2.76 -4.57
N ASN A 80 -2.05 3.20 -3.35
CA ASN A 80 -1.26 4.26 -2.73
C ASN A 80 0.17 3.71 -2.61
N THR A 81 0.90 3.67 -3.73
CA THR A 81 2.31 3.97 -3.70
C THR A 81 2.32 5.36 -3.09
N SER A 82 2.69 5.45 -1.83
CA SER A 82 2.96 6.69 -1.13
C SER A 82 4.17 7.36 -1.78
N ASP A 83 4.06 7.67 -3.08
CA ASP A 83 4.77 8.71 -3.80
C ASP A 83 3.89 9.96 -3.74
N ASP A 84 3.30 10.18 -2.57
CA ASP A 84 2.64 11.42 -2.26
C ASP A 84 3.76 12.46 -2.12
N GLU A 85 3.79 13.39 -3.06
CA GLU A 85 4.23 14.79 -2.87
C GLU A 85 3.56 15.45 -1.64
N ASP A 86 2.70 14.74 -0.92
CA ASP A 86 2.10 15.05 0.38
C ASP A 86 3.08 14.85 1.56
N GLN A 87 4.37 15.11 1.34
CA GLN A 87 5.34 15.39 2.41
C GLN A 87 4.97 16.65 3.22
N GLY A 88 3.91 17.38 2.88
CA GLY A 88 3.47 18.58 3.58
C GLY A 88 3.28 18.35 5.09
N TRP A 89 2.50 17.33 5.47
CA TRP A 89 2.23 17.08 6.90
C TRP A 89 3.46 16.61 7.67
N MET A 90 4.35 15.86 7.00
CA MET A 90 5.58 15.33 7.62
C MET A 90 6.64 16.44 7.75
N THR A 91 6.72 17.33 6.76
CA THR A 91 7.64 18.48 6.73
C THR A 91 7.36 19.43 7.87
N ASP A 92 6.10 19.73 8.18
CA ASP A 92 5.74 20.62 9.28
C ASP A 92 6.14 20.03 10.64
N ILE A 93 5.93 18.73 10.84
CA ILE A 93 6.35 18.01 12.06
C ILE A 93 7.87 17.94 12.15
N TRP A 94 8.54 17.63 11.05
CA TRP A 94 10.00 17.58 10.97
C TRP A 94 10.64 18.93 11.28
N ARG A 95 10.15 20.00 10.66
CA ARG A 95 10.62 21.37 10.86
C ARG A 95 10.36 21.84 12.29
N TYR A 96 9.24 21.48 12.89
CA TYR A 96 8.97 21.77 14.29
C TYR A 96 9.92 21.02 15.24
N LEU A 97 10.13 19.72 15.03
CA LEU A 97 11.00 18.91 15.90
C LEU A 97 12.50 19.24 15.74
N LYS A 98 12.96 19.64 14.54
CA LYS A 98 14.37 19.94 14.26
C LYS A 98 14.74 21.42 14.48
N ALA A 99 13.87 22.34 14.06
CA ALA A 99 14.15 23.78 14.04
C ALA A 99 13.23 24.61 14.96
N GLY A 100 12.21 24.01 15.59
CA GLY A 100 11.27 24.72 16.47
C GLY A 100 10.31 25.68 15.75
N VAL A 101 10.26 25.65 14.42
CA VAL A 101 9.46 26.58 13.62
C VAL A 101 8.02 26.09 13.54
N LEU A 102 7.07 26.98 13.88
CA LEU A 102 5.63 26.74 13.80
C LEU A 102 5.02 27.59 12.67
N PRO A 103 3.88 27.18 12.08
CA PRO A 103 3.07 28.04 11.22
C PRO A 103 2.65 29.33 11.94
N GLU A 104 2.51 30.43 11.19
CA GLU A 104 2.06 31.74 11.70
C GLU A 104 0.62 31.68 12.24
N ASP A 105 -0.20 30.82 11.65
CA ASP A 105 -1.58 30.59 12.09
C ASP A 105 -1.60 29.80 13.41
N ARG A 106 -2.29 30.36 14.41
CA ARG A 106 -2.36 29.82 15.77
C ARG A 106 -3.00 28.44 15.81
N ASP A 107 -4.01 28.20 14.98
CA ASP A 107 -4.74 26.94 14.97
C ASP A 107 -3.89 25.81 14.35
N GLU A 108 -3.22 26.09 13.23
CA GLU A 108 -2.28 25.15 12.61
C GLU A 108 -1.01 24.92 13.46
N ALA A 109 -0.53 25.93 14.18
CA ALA A 109 0.55 25.78 15.16
C ALA A 109 0.17 24.84 16.31
N GLN A 110 -1.03 25.00 16.88
CA GLN A 110 -1.51 24.13 17.95
C GLN A 110 -1.70 22.69 17.47
N LYS A 111 -2.26 22.52 16.27
CA LYS A 111 -2.45 21.21 15.63
C LYS A 111 -1.12 20.53 15.33
N THR A 112 -0.13 21.26 14.82
CA THR A 112 1.23 20.77 14.56
C THR A 112 1.91 20.33 15.85
N ARG A 113 1.79 21.10 16.93
CA ARG A 113 2.33 20.75 18.25
C ARG A 113 1.70 19.45 18.79
N LEU A 114 0.37 19.33 18.71
CA LEU A 114 -0.34 18.15 19.18
C LEU A 114 0.02 16.90 18.36
N ARG A 115 0.14 17.05 17.04
CA ARG A 115 0.57 15.96 16.14
C ARG A 115 2.01 15.53 16.43
N SER A 116 2.92 16.49 16.56
CA SER A 116 4.35 16.24 16.76
C SER A 116 4.68 15.49 18.06
N ALA A 117 3.84 15.59 19.09
CA ALA A 117 4.01 14.83 20.34
C ALA A 117 4.04 13.30 20.13
N LYS A 118 3.47 12.81 19.03
CA LYS A 118 3.45 11.40 18.64
C LYS A 118 4.69 10.98 17.84
N PHE A 119 5.63 11.87 17.58
CA PHE A 119 6.80 11.60 16.75
C PHE A 119 8.12 11.91 17.48
N VAL A 120 9.22 11.32 17.00
CA VAL A 120 10.58 11.53 17.51
C VAL A 120 11.59 11.40 16.38
N ILE A 121 12.68 12.15 16.43
CA ILE A 121 13.80 12.03 15.48
C ILE A 121 14.90 11.19 16.12
N ILE A 122 15.37 10.16 15.42
CA ILE A 122 16.52 9.34 15.83
C ILE A 122 17.43 9.19 14.61
N GLY A 123 18.68 9.64 14.72
CA GLY A 123 19.66 9.51 13.63
C GLY A 123 19.24 10.18 12.32
N ASP A 124 18.62 11.36 12.39
CA ASP A 124 18.07 12.09 11.23
C ASP A 124 16.94 11.34 10.47
N GLU A 125 16.26 10.40 11.12
CA GLU A 125 15.03 9.79 10.61
C GLU A 125 13.84 10.03 11.54
N LEU A 126 12.64 10.21 10.97
CA LEU A 126 11.40 10.46 11.72
C LEU A 126 10.75 9.13 12.09
N PHE A 127 10.41 9.00 13.37
CA PHE A 127 9.71 7.83 13.89
C PHE A 127 8.39 8.23 14.56
N LYS A 128 7.35 7.42 14.36
CA LYS A 128 6.09 7.51 15.07
C LYS A 128 6.12 6.64 16.32
N ARG A 129 5.75 7.23 17.46
CA ARG A 129 5.60 6.55 18.75
C ARG A 129 4.33 5.69 18.72
N GLY A 130 4.52 4.37 18.72
CA GLY A 130 3.43 3.41 18.93
C GLY A 130 2.98 3.35 20.38
N ILE A 131 1.72 2.96 20.61
CA ILE A 131 1.12 2.83 21.95
C ILE A 131 1.81 1.72 22.77
N SER A 132 2.42 0.72 22.10
CA SER A 132 2.98 -0.48 22.72
C SER A 132 4.41 -0.82 22.26
N THR A 133 5.27 0.20 22.16
CA THR A 133 6.76 0.15 22.13
C THR A 133 7.59 -0.14 20.86
N PRO A 134 7.12 -0.60 19.68
CA PRO A 134 7.94 -0.46 18.47
C PRO A 134 7.79 0.94 17.86
N LEU A 135 8.92 1.59 17.59
CA LEU A 135 8.99 2.81 16.81
C LEU A 135 8.81 2.47 15.32
N LEU A 136 7.85 3.11 14.66
CA LEU A 136 7.60 2.92 13.24
C LEU A 136 8.29 4.04 12.47
N LYS A 137 9.14 3.67 11.50
CA LYS A 137 9.74 4.63 10.58
C LYS A 137 8.65 5.27 9.72
N CYS A 138 8.65 6.60 9.65
CA CYS A 138 7.73 7.37 8.81
C CYS A 138 8.16 7.36 7.34
#